data_AF-W0RD71-F1
#
_entry.id   AF-W0RD71-F1
#
_cell.length_a   1.000
_cell.length_b   1.000
_cell.length_c   1.000
_cell.angle_alpha   90.00
_cell.angle_beta   90.00
_cell.angle_gamma   90.00
#
_symmetry.space_group_name_H-M   'P 1'
#
loop_
_entity.id
_entity.type
_entity.pdbx_description
1 polymer ?
#
loop_
_entity_poly.entity_id
_entity_poly.type
_entity_poly.pdbx_seq_one_letter_code
_entity_poly.pdbx_strand_id
1 'polypeptide(L)'
;MTLAETLVVLGVLHGAVGRAMRARGDATWRLRDTALVSPLLLVGLFLCFASLNHGMLRYALDVERGHGGGTHLAGAVVVAAVGLVAAWFGARAVGKLY
;
A
#
# COMPACT_ATOMS: atom_id res chain seq x y z
N MET A 1 -3.54 9.01 6.09
CA MET A 1 -2.35 8.15 6.03
C MET A 1 -1.22 8.88 6.73
N THR A 2 -0.73 8.35 7.83
CA THR A 2 0.34 8.99 8.61
C THR A 2 1.70 8.58 8.05
N LEU A 3 2.73 9.41 8.26
CA LEU A 3 4.12 9.09 7.88
C LEU A 3 4.55 7.71 8.41
N ALA A 4 4.06 7.32 9.60
CA ALA A 4 4.35 6.05 10.23
C ALA A 4 3.81 4.85 9.42
N GLU A 5 2.58 4.92 8.91
CA GLU A 5 1.99 3.86 8.07
C GLU A 5 2.79 3.67 6.79
N THR A 6 3.20 4.77 6.16
CA THR A 6 4.04 4.74 4.95
C THR A 6 5.39 4.05 5.24
N LEU A 7 6.02 4.38 6.37
CA LEU A 7 7.31 3.78 6.77
C LEU A 7 7.19 2.30 7.12
N VAL A 8 6.11 1.88 7.78
CA VAL A 8 5.84 0.46 8.08
C VAL A 8 5.65 -0.33 6.80
N VAL A 9 4.83 0.18 5.87
CA VAL A 9 4.62 -0.45 4.56
C VAL A 9 5.93 -0.55 3.79
N LEU A 10 6.71 0.53 3.75
CA LEU A 10 8.02 0.56 3.09
C LEU A 10 9.00 -0.44 3.72
N GLY A 11 9.00 -0.56 5.05
CA GLY A 11 9.83 -1.49 5.81
C GLY A 11 9.48 -2.96 5.56
N VAL A 12 8.18 -3.31 5.59
CA VAL A 12 7.70 -4.66 5.26
C VAL A 12 8.06 -5.03 3.82
N LEU A 13 7.86 -4.09 2.90
CA LEU A 13 8.18 -4.26 1.50
C LEU A 13 9.69 -4.46 1.27
N HIS A 14 10.53 -3.63 1.91
CA HIS A 14 11.98 -3.78 1.87
C HIS A 14 12.45 -5.09 2.49
N GLY A 15 11.82 -5.56 3.57
CA GLY A 15 12.12 -6.86 4.16
C GLY A 15 11.90 -8.01 3.18
N ALA A 16 10.80 -8.00 2.44
CA ALA A 16 10.48 -9.02 1.44
C ALA A 16 11.39 -8.92 0.20
N VAL A 17 11.48 -7.73 -0.40
CA VAL A 17 12.27 -7.48 -1.62
C VAL A 17 13.76 -7.65 -1.33
N GLY A 18 14.25 -7.09 -0.24
CA GLY A 18 15.65 -7.18 0.15
C GLY A 18 16.11 -8.62 0.47
N ARG A 19 15.22 -9.51 0.92
CA ARG A 19 15.54 -10.95 1.03
C ARG A 19 15.66 -11.60 -0.35
N ALA A 20 14.73 -11.30 -1.26
CA ALA A 20 14.75 -11.85 -2.61
C ALA A 20 15.99 -11.39 -3.39
N MET A 21 16.36 -10.11 -3.30
CA MET A 21 17.54 -9.56 -3.98
C MET A 21 18.85 -10.12 -3.41
N ARG A 22 18.95 -10.26 -2.08
CA ARG A 22 20.08 -10.93 -1.45
C ARG A 22 20.22 -12.40 -1.89
N ALA A 23 19.12 -13.12 -2.03
CA ALA A 23 19.13 -14.50 -2.54
C ALA A 23 19.59 -14.58 -4.01
N ARG A 24 19.46 -13.50 -4.78
CA ARG A 24 19.93 -13.39 -6.17
C ARG A 24 21.35 -12.83 -6.31
N GLY A 25 22.06 -12.60 -5.19
CA GLY A 25 23.45 -12.15 -5.16
C GLY A 25 23.64 -10.65 -4.91
N ASP A 26 22.56 -9.87 -4.79
CA ASP A 26 22.63 -8.42 -4.57
C ASP A 26 22.65 -8.08 -3.07
N ALA A 27 23.82 -8.23 -2.46
CA ALA A 27 24.00 -8.06 -1.01
C ALA A 27 23.80 -6.62 -0.50
N THR A 28 23.89 -5.62 -1.38
CA THR A 28 23.93 -4.19 -1.04
C THR A 28 22.60 -3.46 -1.19
N TRP A 29 21.51 -4.19 -1.47
CA TRP A 29 20.18 -3.63 -1.72
C TRP A 29 19.68 -2.72 -0.59
N ARG A 30 19.45 -1.43 -0.87
CA ARG A 30 19.05 -0.43 0.13
C ARG A 30 17.54 -0.13 0.09
N LEU A 31 17.06 0.49 1.16
CA LEU A 31 15.67 0.96 1.27
C LEU A 31 15.27 1.90 0.12
N ARG A 32 16.19 2.80 -0.28
CA ARG A 32 15.97 3.71 -1.41
C ARG A 32 15.77 2.95 -2.73
N ASP A 33 16.51 1.86 -2.92
CA ASP A 33 16.47 1.10 -4.17
C ASP A 33 15.12 0.38 -4.25
N THR A 34 14.62 -0.12 -3.11
CA THR A 34 13.25 -0.67 -3.01
C THR A 34 12.18 0.38 -3.33
N ALA A 35 12.37 1.62 -2.89
CA ALA A 35 11.42 2.70 -3.16
C ALA A 35 11.40 3.14 -4.63
N LEU A 36 12.55 3.09 -5.30
CA LEU A 36 12.71 3.45 -6.71
C LEU A 36 12.26 2.35 -7.67
N VAL A 37 12.30 1.09 -7.22
CA VAL A 37 12.07 -0.09 -8.05
C VAL A 37 10.59 -0.28 -8.43
N SER A 38 9.66 0.28 -7.66
CA SER A 38 8.28 0.40 -8.14
C SER A 38 7.51 1.53 -7.48
N PRO A 39 7.54 2.73 -8.07
CA PRO A 39 6.67 3.84 -7.68
C PRO A 39 5.19 3.44 -7.76
N LEU A 40 4.83 2.59 -8.73
CA LEU A 40 3.47 2.06 -8.90
C LEU A 40 3.02 1.21 -7.70
N LEU A 41 3.94 0.42 -7.13
CA LEU A 41 3.71 -0.36 -5.92
C LEU A 41 3.41 0.54 -4.71
N LEU A 42 4.24 1.57 -4.52
CA LEU A 42 4.08 2.51 -3.41
C LEU A 42 2.80 3.34 -3.56
N VAL A 43 2.52 3.85 -4.76
CA VAL A 43 1.31 4.62 -5.05
C VAL A 43 0.06 3.76 -4.88
N GLY A 44 0.09 2.51 -5.35
CA GLY A 44 -1.02 1.56 -5.19
C GLY A 44 -1.32 1.26 -3.71
N LEU A 45 -0.29 0.98 -2.92
CA LEU A 45 -0.43 0.75 -1.48
C LEU A 45 -0.91 2.01 -0.76
N PHE A 46 -0.35 3.18 -1.11
CA PHE A 46 -0.79 4.46 -0.56
C PHE A 46 -2.27 4.70 -0.81
N LEU A 47 -2.73 4.56 -2.06
CA LEU A 47 -4.14 4.74 -2.43
C LEU A 47 -5.03 3.75 -1.67
N CYS A 48 -4.58 2.51 -1.51
CA CYS A 48 -5.29 1.48 -0.76
C CYS A 48 -5.50 1.88 0.71
N PHE A 49 -4.42 2.16 1.43
CA PHE A 49 -4.49 2.49 2.85
C PHE A 49 -5.16 3.83 3.10
N ALA A 50 -4.91 4.84 2.27
CA ALA A 50 -5.57 6.14 2.38
C ALA A 50 -7.08 6.02 2.23
N SER A 51 -7.54 5.20 1.28
CA SER A 51 -8.97 5.00 1.05
C SER A 51 -9.65 4.27 2.20
N LEU A 52 -9.08 3.16 2.68
CA LEU A 52 -9.63 2.41 3.81
C LEU A 52 -9.69 3.27 5.08
N ASN A 53 -8.62 4.01 5.39
CA ASN A 53 -8.59 4.93 6.52
C ASN A 53 -9.66 6.03 6.38
N HIS A 54 -9.84 6.59 5.19
CA HIS A 54 -10.87 7.59 4.94
C HIS A 54 -12.28 7.00 5.12
N GLY A 55 -12.54 5.82 4.56
CA GLY A 55 -13.81 5.12 4.69
C GLY A 55 -14.17 4.78 6.13
N MET A 56 -13.20 4.26 6.90
CA MET A 56 -13.40 3.94 8.31
C MET A 56 -13.65 5.19 9.15
N LEU A 57 -12.92 6.27 8.91
CA LEU A 57 -13.13 7.54 9.61
C LEU A 57 -14.52 8.11 9.34
N ARG A 58 -14.96 8.10 8.07
CA ARG A 58 -16.30 8.56 7.68
C ARG A 58 -17.38 7.70 8.31
N TYR A 59 -17.23 6.38 8.23
CA TYR A 59 -18.16 5.44 8.86
C TYR A 59 -18.28 5.68 10.37
N ALA A 60 -17.16 5.88 11.07
CA ALA A 60 -17.18 6.19 12.51
C ALA A 60 -17.96 7.48 12.80
N LEU A 61 -17.72 8.54 12.03
CA LEU A 61 -18.45 9.82 12.16
C LEU A 61 -19.93 9.70 11.84
N ASP A 62 -20.31 8.86 10.88
CA ASP A 62 -21.71 8.67 10.50
C ASP A 62 -22.46 7.86 11.56
N VAL A 63 -21.82 6.82 12.11
CA VAL A 63 -22.34 6.06 13.26
C VAL A 63 -22.56 6.98 14.47
N GLU A 64 -21.59 7.85 14.80
CA GLU A 64 -21.75 8.85 15.87
C GLU A 64 -22.92 9.81 15.62
N ARG A 65 -23.20 10.16 14.36
CA ARG A 65 -24.31 11.02 13.96
C ARG A 65 -25.63 10.29 13.80
N GLY A 66 -25.71 9.01 14.15
CA GLY A 66 -26.93 8.19 14.04
C GLY A 66 -27.28 7.76 12.61
N HIS A 67 -26.37 7.95 11.65
CA HIS A 67 -26.53 7.54 10.25
C HIS A 67 -25.64 6.32 9.98
N GLY A 68 -26.12 5.10 10.29
CA GLY A 68 -25.35 3.86 10.11
C GLY A 68 -25.17 3.39 8.65
N GLY A 69 -25.05 4.29 7.68
CA GLY A 69 -24.97 3.96 6.26
C GLY A 69 -23.59 3.42 5.86
N GLY A 70 -23.53 2.19 5.34
CA GLY A 70 -22.28 1.56 4.87
C GLY A 70 -21.73 2.07 3.52
N THR A 71 -22.33 3.11 2.92
CA THR A 71 -21.98 3.61 1.58
C THR A 71 -20.54 4.15 1.50
N HIS A 72 -20.09 4.86 2.54
CA HIS A 72 -18.72 5.36 2.63
C HIS A 72 -17.69 4.23 2.75
N LEU A 73 -18.04 3.15 3.46
CA LEU A 73 -17.21 1.97 3.57
C LEU A 73 -17.11 1.23 2.24
N ALA A 74 -18.24 1.05 1.54
CA ALA A 74 -18.29 0.40 0.24
C ALA A 74 -17.45 1.15 -0.81
N GLY A 75 -17.59 2.49 -0.88
CA GLY A 75 -16.78 3.32 -1.79
C GLY A 75 -15.29 3.24 -1.48
N ALA A 76 -14.92 3.21 -0.19
CA ALA A 76 -13.54 3.06 0.23
C ALA A 76 -12.95 1.69 -0.15
N VAL A 77 -13.72 0.61 -0.04
CA VAL A 77 -13.26 -0.73 -0.44
C VAL A 77 -12.99 -0.81 -1.94
N VAL A 78 -13.82 -0.18 -2.77
CA VAL A 78 -13.62 -0.14 -4.23
C VAL A 78 -12.32 0.57 -4.60
N VAL A 79 -12.11 1.77 -4.04
CA VAL A 79 -10.88 2.53 -4.30
C VAL A 79 -9.66 1.80 -3.71
N ALA A 80 -9.83 1.11 -2.59
CA ALA A 80 -8.78 0.28 -2.02
C ALA A 80 -8.39 -0.90 -2.93
N ALA A 81 -9.37 -1.56 -3.53
CA ALA A 81 -9.14 -2.61 -4.52
C ALA A 81 -8.37 -2.08 -5.74
N VAL A 82 -8.69 -0.88 -6.23
CA VAL A 82 -7.93 -0.23 -7.32
C VAL A 82 -6.47 0.01 -6.90
N GLY A 83 -6.25 0.51 -5.68
CA GLY A 83 -4.90 0.67 -5.12
C GLY A 83 -4.14 -0.65 -5.04
N LEU A 84 -4.80 -1.73 -4.59
CA LEU A 84 -4.25 -3.09 -4.54
C LEU A 84 -3.88 -3.63 -5.93
N VAL A 85 -4.70 -3.37 -6.95
CA VAL A 85 -4.41 -3.76 -8.34
C VAL A 85 -3.18 -3.01 -8.86
N ALA A 86 -3.10 -1.70 -8.65
CA ALA A 86 -1.93 -0.91 -9.01
C ALA A 86 -0.67 -1.41 -8.27
N ALA A 87 -0.82 -1.74 -6.97
CA ALA A 87 0.25 -2.29 -6.17
C ALA A 87 0.73 -3.64 -6.73
N TRP A 88 -0.19 -4.52 -7.09
CA TRP A 88 0.10 -5.82 -7.68
C TRP A 88 0.84 -5.71 -9.01
N PHE A 89 0.40 -4.84 -9.92
CA PHE A 89 1.13 -4.58 -11.17
C PHE A 89 2.53 -4.02 -10.90
N GLY A 90 2.64 -3.11 -9.94
CA GLY A 90 3.91 -2.56 -9.48
C GLY A 90 4.86 -3.64 -8.98
N ALA A 91 4.40 -4.54 -8.12
CA ALA A 91 5.18 -5.66 -7.59
C ALA A 91 5.57 -6.67 -8.68
N ARG A 92 4.67 -6.92 -9.64
CA ARG A 92 4.96 -7.84 -10.75
C ARG A 92 6.00 -7.28 -11.71
N ALA A 93 6.03 -5.96 -11.90
CA ALA A 93 7.09 -5.31 -12.68
C ALA A 93 8.46 -5.49 -12.00
N VAL A 94 8.53 -5.36 -10.67
CA VAL A 94 9.75 -5.65 -9.90
C VAL A 94 10.20 -7.09 -10.09
N GLY A 95 9.29 -8.05 -9.90
CA GLY A 95 9.62 -9.47 -9.99
C GLY A 95 9.98 -9.97 -11.39
N LYS A 96 9.77 -9.16 -12.44
CA LYS A 96 10.21 -9.43 -13.81
C LYS A 96 11.52 -8.72 -14.18
N LEU A 97 11.80 -7.58 -13.56
CA LEU A 97 13.03 -6.82 -13.77
C LEU A 97 14.24 -7.42 -13.03
N TYR A 98 13.98 -8.24 -11.99
CA TYR A 98 15.00 -8.81 -11.12
C TYR A 98 14.83 -10.29 -10.88
#